data_AF-A0A519UDD7-F1
#
_entry.id   AF-A0A519UDD7-F1
#
_cell.length_a   1.000
_cell.length_b   1.000
_cell.length_c   1.000
_cell.angle_alpha   90.00
_cell.angle_beta   90.00
_cell.angle_gamma   90.00
#
_symmetry.space_group_name_H-M   'P 1'
#
loop_
_entity.id
_entity.type
_entity.pdbx_description
1 polymer ?
#
loop_
_entity_poly.entity_id
_entity_poly.type
_entity_poly.pdbx_seq_one_letter_code
_entity_poly.pdbx_strand_id
1 'polypeptide(L)'
;RVNSKIAYVVHLGDVVDHGDDNNSTEWLRAKTEMYKLEQDGIPYGVAVGNHDQTPLGNPASPGTNDGYGLYFGRDHMDTNPWFGGAYGSSNNSDNNYDLFSANGVNYIVLYIEYNTPGSEGYSASIETAVMNWAEGVLDTYASRKAIIVSHSILNKPTGSNSNIKAGEGSNSVASAFTNQGEVIYDRMKLHPNVFLMLSGHISGEGFRRDNYNGHVIKSYLSDYQSRENSPFDGSNRNGGNGLMRLMKFNQTQQTLSIRTFAPRVGTNILEVDGDSDFTTSLYN
;
A
#
# COMPACT_ATOMS: atom_id res chain seq x y z
N ARG A 1 -13.96 -0.89 24.36
CA ARG A 1 -13.02 -0.53 23.28
C ARG A 1 -11.95 -1.61 23.23
N VAL A 2 -11.81 -2.34 22.13
CA VAL A 2 -10.65 -3.22 21.94
C VAL A 2 -9.47 -2.32 21.60
N ASN A 3 -8.41 -2.34 22.41
CA ASN A 3 -7.19 -1.59 22.09
C ASN A 3 -6.35 -2.44 21.11
N SER A 4 -6.50 -2.18 19.81
CA SER A 4 -5.84 -2.96 18.76
C SER A 4 -4.32 -2.75 18.69
N LYS A 5 -3.77 -1.74 19.38
CA LYS A 5 -2.33 -1.42 19.41
C LYS A 5 -1.69 -1.48 18.02
N ILE A 6 -2.19 -0.63 17.11
CA ILE A 6 -1.70 -0.54 15.74
C ILE A 6 -0.20 -0.21 15.77
N ALA A 7 0.61 -1.08 15.20
CA ALA A 7 2.06 -0.92 15.18
C ALA A 7 2.55 -0.07 14.01
N TYR A 8 1.78 -0.05 12.92
CA TYR A 8 2.13 0.62 11.67
C TYR A 8 0.88 0.80 10.79
N VAL A 9 0.80 1.89 10.03
CA VAL A 9 -0.25 2.15 9.02
C VAL A 9 0.35 2.30 7.63
N VAL A 10 -0.23 1.63 6.63
CA VAL A 10 0.19 1.75 5.22
C VAL A 10 -0.92 2.47 4.45
N HIS A 11 -0.57 3.57 3.77
CA HIS A 11 -1.43 4.16 2.73
C HIS A 11 -0.95 3.67 1.35
N LEU A 12 -1.89 3.26 0.49
CA LEU A 12 -1.61 2.51 -0.75
C LEU A 12 -1.49 3.40 -2.01
N GLY A 13 -1.29 4.70 -1.85
CA GLY A 13 -1.28 5.69 -2.95
C GLY A 13 -2.66 6.19 -3.35
N ASP A 14 -2.69 7.07 -4.36
CA ASP A 14 -3.84 7.89 -4.75
C ASP A 14 -4.41 8.62 -3.52
N VAL A 15 -3.53 9.38 -2.87
CA VAL A 15 -3.84 10.20 -1.69
C VAL A 15 -4.81 11.32 -2.06
N VAL A 16 -4.67 11.85 -3.27
CA VAL A 16 -5.51 12.90 -3.86
C VAL A 16 -6.06 12.44 -5.21
N ASP A 17 -7.06 13.15 -5.73
CA ASP A 17 -7.61 12.90 -7.07
C ASP A 17 -6.80 13.66 -8.14
N HIS A 18 -6.18 14.79 -7.76
CA HIS A 18 -5.36 15.62 -8.63
C HIS A 18 -4.04 15.99 -7.94
N GLY A 19 -2.96 15.31 -8.34
CA GLY A 19 -1.60 15.58 -7.89
C GLY A 19 -1.00 16.80 -8.57
N ASP A 20 -1.50 17.15 -9.75
CA ASP A 20 -1.23 18.41 -10.40
C ASP A 20 -2.00 19.57 -9.75
N ASP A 21 -1.43 20.76 -9.96
CA ASP A 21 -2.02 22.05 -9.67
C ASP A 21 -1.92 22.58 -8.24
N ASN A 22 -2.04 23.90 -8.19
CA ASN A 22 -2.30 24.74 -7.02
C ASN A 22 -3.53 24.32 -6.18
N ASN A 23 -4.02 23.08 -6.31
CA ASN A 23 -5.08 22.43 -5.55
C ASN A 23 -4.60 22.05 -4.14
N SER A 24 -4.20 23.08 -3.39
CA SER A 24 -3.81 22.95 -2.00
C SER A 24 -4.87 22.26 -1.15
N THR A 25 -6.16 22.27 -1.53
CA THR A 25 -7.21 21.77 -0.65
C THR A 25 -7.19 20.25 -0.48
N GLU A 26 -6.99 19.47 -1.54
CA GLU A 26 -6.93 18.00 -1.45
C GLU A 26 -5.74 17.58 -0.60
N TRP A 27 -4.56 18.09 -0.94
CA TRP A 27 -3.35 17.83 -0.18
C TRP A 27 -3.41 18.33 1.27
N LEU A 28 -3.95 19.54 1.51
CA LEU A 28 -4.12 20.08 2.88
C LEU A 28 -5.08 19.21 3.70
N ARG A 29 -6.13 18.66 3.10
CA ARG A 29 -7.04 17.73 3.78
C ARG A 29 -6.34 16.41 4.07
N ALA A 30 -5.69 15.82 3.07
CA ALA A 30 -4.95 14.58 3.22
C ALA A 30 -3.91 14.67 4.34
N LYS A 31 -3.03 15.68 4.30
CA LYS A 31 -2.01 15.87 5.33
C LYS A 31 -2.60 16.18 6.70
N THR A 32 -3.70 16.92 6.79
CA THR A 32 -4.39 17.18 8.07
C THR A 32 -4.89 15.90 8.73
N GLU A 33 -5.41 14.96 7.95
CA GLU A 33 -5.90 13.69 8.47
C GLU A 33 -4.74 12.71 8.76
N MET A 34 -3.78 12.58 7.85
CA MET A 34 -2.64 11.68 8.01
C MET A 34 -1.75 12.08 9.19
N TYR A 35 -1.50 13.36 9.41
CA TYR A 35 -0.64 13.83 10.52
C TYR A 35 -1.26 13.59 11.91
N LYS A 36 -2.54 13.23 12.02
CA LYS A 36 -3.11 12.78 13.30
C LYS A 36 -2.43 11.50 13.79
N LEU A 37 -1.95 10.65 12.88
CA LEU A 37 -1.16 9.46 13.22
C LEU A 37 0.14 9.85 13.92
N GLU A 38 0.82 10.91 13.46
CA GLU A 38 2.04 11.44 14.08
C GLU A 38 1.77 11.98 15.48
N GLN A 39 0.68 12.75 15.64
CA GLN A 39 0.26 13.31 16.93
C GLN A 39 -0.03 12.20 17.96
N ASP A 40 -0.57 11.07 17.49
CA ASP A 40 -0.85 9.88 18.30
C ASP A 40 0.36 8.92 18.41
N GLY A 41 1.49 9.24 17.78
CA GLY A 41 2.71 8.43 17.79
C GLY A 41 2.60 7.08 17.07
N ILE A 42 1.72 6.98 16.06
CA ILE A 42 1.50 5.79 15.24
C ILE A 42 2.37 5.89 13.97
N PRO A 43 3.34 4.99 13.78
CA PRO A 43 4.14 4.95 12.57
C PRO A 43 3.29 4.73 11.31
N TYR A 44 3.63 5.42 10.23
CA TYR A 44 2.97 5.25 8.95
C TYR A 44 3.87 5.63 7.77
N GLY A 45 3.51 5.13 6.59
CA GLY A 45 4.12 5.54 5.33
C GLY A 45 3.09 5.51 4.20
N VAL A 46 3.39 6.25 3.15
CA VAL A 46 2.45 6.58 2.08
C VAL A 46 3.07 6.19 0.74
N ALA A 47 2.44 5.29 -0.01
CA ALA A 47 2.84 5.03 -1.39
C ALA A 47 2.40 6.19 -2.29
N VAL A 48 3.08 6.38 -3.41
CA VAL A 48 2.68 7.31 -4.47
C VAL A 48 1.87 6.55 -5.52
N GLY A 49 0.64 6.99 -5.77
CA GLY A 49 -0.23 6.51 -6.83
C GLY A 49 -0.15 7.35 -8.10
N ASN A 50 -0.89 6.95 -9.14
CA ASN A 50 -0.86 7.68 -10.41
C ASN A 50 -1.57 9.03 -10.33
N HIS A 51 -2.55 9.18 -9.43
CA HIS A 51 -3.21 10.46 -9.19
C HIS A 51 -2.35 11.42 -8.37
N ASP A 52 -1.36 10.91 -7.63
CA ASP A 52 -0.44 11.74 -6.83
C ASP A 52 0.66 12.40 -7.68
N GLN A 53 0.80 11.97 -8.94
CA GLN A 53 1.84 12.42 -9.88
C GLN A 53 1.32 13.51 -10.82
N THR A 54 2.19 14.46 -11.15
CA THR A 54 1.99 15.51 -12.16
C THR A 54 3.07 15.46 -13.24
N PRO A 55 2.71 15.28 -14.52
CA PRO A 55 1.39 14.89 -15.03
C PRO A 55 0.92 13.53 -14.47
N LEU A 56 -0.41 13.29 -14.50
CA LEU A 56 -1.03 12.05 -14.03
C LEU A 56 -0.29 10.80 -14.54
N GLY A 57 0.13 9.93 -13.61
CA GLY A 57 0.81 8.66 -13.89
C GLY A 57 2.23 8.80 -14.43
N ASN A 58 2.84 9.99 -14.33
CA ASN A 58 4.20 10.24 -14.77
C ASN A 58 5.16 10.43 -13.57
N PRO A 59 6.08 9.49 -13.30
CA PRO A 59 7.05 9.60 -12.21
C PRO A 59 8.22 10.53 -12.56
N ALA A 60 8.38 10.94 -13.82
CA ALA A 60 9.42 11.86 -14.21
C ALA A 60 9.05 13.29 -13.81
N SER A 61 10.08 14.11 -13.52
CA SER A 61 9.91 15.51 -13.13
C SER A 61 8.93 16.26 -14.07
N PRO A 62 7.94 17.00 -13.53
CA PRO A 62 7.83 17.40 -12.12
C PRO A 62 7.39 16.29 -11.16
N GLY A 63 6.76 15.21 -11.63
CA GLY A 63 6.41 14.05 -10.83
C GLY A 63 5.61 14.45 -9.60
N THR A 64 6.21 14.36 -8.44
CA THR A 64 5.63 14.68 -7.12
C THR A 64 6.32 15.88 -6.45
N ASN A 65 7.10 16.67 -7.19
CA ASN A 65 7.83 17.82 -6.65
C ASN A 65 6.88 18.79 -5.92
N ASP A 66 5.67 18.94 -6.46
CA ASP A 66 4.55 19.63 -5.82
C ASP A 66 3.61 18.61 -5.17
N GLY A 67 2.81 19.04 -4.19
CA GLY A 67 1.87 18.13 -3.53
C GLY A 67 2.58 17.12 -2.63
N TYR A 68 2.67 15.85 -3.04
CA TYR A 68 3.25 14.76 -2.23
C TYR A 68 4.63 15.14 -1.68
N GLY A 69 5.54 15.64 -2.52
CA GLY A 69 6.87 16.04 -2.07
C GLY A 69 6.89 17.20 -1.08
N LEU A 70 5.85 18.04 -1.02
CA LEU A 70 5.74 19.12 -0.04
C LEU A 70 5.22 18.65 1.33
N TYR A 71 4.34 17.64 1.35
CA TYR A 71 3.64 17.21 2.57
C TYR A 71 4.12 15.86 3.12
N PHE A 72 4.64 15.00 2.27
CA PHE A 72 5.15 13.67 2.60
C PHE A 72 6.59 13.46 2.10
N GLY A 73 7.26 14.55 1.71
CA GLY A 73 8.68 14.59 1.37
C GLY A 73 9.60 14.38 2.57
N ARG A 74 10.89 14.18 2.31
CA ARG A 74 11.97 14.02 3.31
C ARG A 74 11.99 15.11 4.36
N ASP A 75 11.86 16.37 3.96
CA ASP A 75 11.89 17.53 4.87
C ASP A 75 10.87 17.40 6.01
N HIS A 76 9.74 16.72 5.75
CA HIS A 76 8.76 16.38 6.77
C HIS A 76 9.05 15.01 7.39
N MET A 77 9.20 13.97 6.56
CA MET A 77 9.25 12.58 7.01
C MET A 77 10.54 12.22 7.76
N ASP A 78 11.68 12.86 7.50
CA ASP A 78 12.95 12.65 8.22
C ASP A 78 12.84 12.99 9.72
N THR A 79 11.83 13.75 10.12
CA THR A 79 11.56 14.04 11.54
C THR A 79 10.93 12.86 12.28
N ASN A 80 10.38 11.89 11.55
CA ASN A 80 9.77 10.69 12.10
C ASN A 80 10.84 9.61 12.37
N PRO A 81 10.91 9.03 13.58
CA PRO A 81 11.98 8.10 13.96
C PRO A 81 11.95 6.76 13.22
N TRP A 82 10.85 6.45 12.51
CA TRP A 82 10.74 5.26 11.68
C TRP A 82 11.18 5.50 10.24
N PHE A 83 11.35 6.74 9.77
CA PHE A 83 11.77 6.99 8.39
C PHE A 83 13.23 6.57 8.20
N GLY A 84 13.45 5.60 7.33
CA GLY A 84 14.78 5.03 7.08
C GLY A 84 15.54 5.76 5.97
N GLY A 85 14.82 6.32 5.01
CA GLY A 85 15.37 7.10 3.91
C GLY A 85 14.59 6.90 2.61
N ALA A 86 15.05 7.56 1.56
CA ALA A 86 14.43 7.49 0.24
C ALA A 86 15.45 7.40 -0.91
N TYR A 87 14.95 7.02 -2.08
CA TYR A 87 15.71 7.01 -3.32
C TYR A 87 16.10 8.43 -3.76
N GLY A 88 17.28 8.55 -4.38
CA GLY A 88 17.80 9.82 -4.88
C GLY A 88 18.20 10.81 -3.78
N SER A 89 18.26 12.09 -4.14
CA SER A 89 18.56 13.20 -3.23
C SER A 89 17.53 14.33 -3.28
N SER A 90 16.44 14.15 -4.04
CA SER A 90 15.30 15.08 -4.05
C SER A 90 14.47 14.93 -2.77
N ASN A 91 13.70 15.96 -2.46
CA ASN A 91 12.82 15.96 -1.31
C ASN A 91 11.65 14.97 -1.43
N ASN A 92 11.23 14.62 -2.65
CA ASN A 92 9.91 14.02 -2.87
C ASN A 92 9.64 12.70 -2.15
N SER A 93 10.67 11.89 -1.87
CA SER A 93 10.55 10.57 -1.21
C SER A 93 9.49 9.64 -1.80
N ASP A 94 9.34 9.66 -3.13
CA ASP A 94 8.36 8.83 -3.88
C ASP A 94 8.59 7.34 -3.71
N ASN A 95 9.86 7.00 -3.53
CA ASN A 95 10.33 5.68 -3.22
C ASN A 95 11.11 5.80 -1.91
N ASN A 96 10.54 5.29 -0.83
CA ASN A 96 11.11 5.40 0.50
C ASN A 96 11.03 4.08 1.25
N TYR A 97 11.65 4.04 2.42
CA TYR A 97 11.47 2.92 3.33
C TYR A 97 11.40 3.37 4.78
N ASP A 98 10.62 2.62 5.54
CA ASP A 98 10.41 2.82 6.96
C ASP A 98 10.89 1.60 7.74
N LEU A 99 11.43 1.85 8.93
CA LEU A 99 11.97 0.84 9.85
C LEU A 99 11.20 0.92 11.17
N PHE A 100 10.57 -0.18 11.56
CA PHE A 100 9.90 -0.26 12.85
C PHE A 100 10.09 -1.63 13.49
N SER A 101 9.77 -1.74 14.78
CA SER A 101 9.83 -2.99 15.52
C SER A 101 8.53 -3.20 16.28
N ALA A 102 7.97 -4.40 16.18
CA ALA A 102 6.74 -4.75 16.85
C ALA A 102 6.77 -6.22 17.30
N ASN A 103 6.34 -6.47 18.53
CA ASN A 103 6.26 -7.82 19.11
C ASN A 103 7.57 -8.63 18.96
N GLY A 104 8.72 -7.98 19.18
CA GLY A 104 10.04 -8.60 19.09
C GLY A 104 10.56 -8.86 17.67
N VAL A 105 9.85 -8.40 16.64
CA VAL A 105 10.27 -8.53 15.23
C VAL A 105 10.61 -7.16 14.66
N ASN A 106 11.71 -7.09 13.91
CA ASN A 106 12.12 -5.91 13.17
C ASN A 106 11.58 -5.99 11.74
N TYR A 107 10.90 -4.94 11.33
CA TYR A 107 10.30 -4.80 10.01
C TYR A 107 11.00 -3.70 9.20
N ILE A 108 10.90 -3.86 7.88
CA ILE A 108 11.14 -2.80 6.90
C ILE A 108 9.91 -2.74 5.98
N VAL A 109 9.41 -1.54 5.71
CA VAL A 109 8.37 -1.30 4.72
C VAL A 109 8.99 -0.50 3.58
N LEU A 110 9.01 -1.05 2.37
CA LEU A 110 9.62 -0.44 1.20
C LEU A 110 8.51 0.00 0.24
N TYR A 111 8.47 1.30 -0.05
CA TYR A 111 7.50 1.93 -0.93
C TYR A 111 8.12 2.15 -2.30
N ILE A 112 7.41 1.72 -3.35
CA ILE A 112 7.78 1.89 -4.75
C ILE A 112 6.64 2.66 -5.43
N GLU A 113 6.95 3.82 -5.99
CA GLU A 113 5.98 4.71 -6.64
C GLU A 113 5.29 4.05 -7.84
N TYR A 114 4.15 4.59 -8.26
CA TYR A 114 3.50 4.17 -9.50
C TYR A 114 4.39 4.45 -10.72
N ASN A 115 4.69 3.41 -11.49
CA ASN A 115 5.42 3.50 -12.75
C ASN A 115 5.16 2.22 -13.55
N THR A 116 3.98 2.10 -14.15
CA THR A 116 3.57 0.82 -14.75
C THR A 116 4.01 0.70 -16.22
N PRO A 117 4.73 -0.37 -16.60
CA PRO A 117 5.07 -0.63 -18.00
C PRO A 117 3.84 -0.62 -18.91
N GLY A 118 3.97 0.08 -20.03
CA GLY A 118 2.91 0.23 -21.03
C GLY A 118 1.89 1.33 -20.76
N SER A 119 1.96 2.04 -19.62
CA SER A 119 1.23 3.31 -19.45
C SER A 119 1.90 4.46 -20.20
N GLU A 120 1.15 5.54 -20.44
CA GLU A 120 1.64 6.72 -21.15
C GLU A 120 2.80 7.43 -20.43
N GLY A 121 2.71 7.55 -19.10
CA GLY A 121 3.73 8.18 -18.25
C GLY A 121 4.91 7.26 -17.88
N TYR A 122 4.91 6.01 -18.33
CA TYR A 122 5.92 5.02 -17.97
C TYR A 122 7.36 5.47 -18.27
N SER A 123 8.26 5.25 -17.31
CA SER A 123 9.69 5.49 -17.46
C SER A 123 10.51 4.26 -17.10
N ALA A 124 11.04 3.58 -18.12
CA ALA A 124 11.89 2.39 -17.95
C ALA A 124 13.22 2.70 -17.22
N SER A 125 13.75 3.92 -17.39
CA SER A 125 14.99 4.34 -16.72
C SER A 125 14.77 4.54 -15.22
N ILE A 126 13.63 5.15 -14.84
CA ILE A 126 13.25 5.29 -13.43
C ILE A 126 12.98 3.92 -12.82
N GLU A 127 12.23 3.05 -13.51
CA GLU A 127 11.97 1.68 -13.06
C GLU A 127 13.28 0.94 -12.74
N THR A 128 14.21 0.92 -13.69
CA THR A 128 15.50 0.23 -13.51
C THR A 128 16.27 0.79 -12.31
N ALA A 129 16.33 2.12 -12.18
CA ALA A 129 17.10 2.76 -11.13
C ALA A 129 16.48 2.55 -9.73
N VAL A 130 15.15 2.68 -9.62
CA VAL A 130 14.41 2.42 -8.38
C VAL A 130 14.50 0.95 -7.98
N MET A 131 14.35 0.00 -8.91
CA MET A 131 14.46 -1.43 -8.60
C MET A 131 15.87 -1.77 -8.09
N ASN A 132 16.94 -1.27 -8.73
CA ASN A 132 18.31 -1.50 -8.26
C ASN A 132 18.54 -0.93 -6.84
N TRP A 133 17.99 0.25 -6.55
CA TRP A 133 18.05 0.85 -5.22
C TRP A 133 17.27 0.04 -4.18
N ALA A 134 16.05 -0.38 -4.52
CA ALA A 134 15.18 -1.17 -3.66
C ALA A 134 15.84 -2.49 -3.23
N GLU A 135 16.47 -3.20 -4.17
CA GLU A 135 17.23 -4.41 -3.86
C GLU A 135 18.41 -4.12 -2.90
N GLY A 136 19.15 -3.04 -3.13
CA GLY A 136 20.24 -2.62 -2.23
C GLY A 136 19.76 -2.28 -0.81
N VAL A 137 18.57 -1.69 -0.67
CA VAL A 137 17.92 -1.47 0.63
C VAL A 137 17.57 -2.80 1.30
N LEU A 138 16.96 -3.73 0.57
CA LEU A 138 16.59 -5.04 1.10
C LEU A 138 17.83 -5.85 1.53
N ASP A 139 18.93 -5.77 0.79
CA ASP A 139 20.20 -6.39 1.15
C ASP A 139 20.82 -5.77 2.41
N THR A 140 20.81 -4.43 2.49
CA THR A 140 21.28 -3.70 3.68
C THR A 140 20.49 -4.10 4.94
N TYR A 141 19.18 -4.30 4.79
CA TYR A 141 18.27 -4.65 5.87
C TYR A 141 17.81 -6.12 5.84
N ALA A 142 18.65 -7.03 5.34
CA ALA A 142 18.30 -8.44 5.15
C ALA A 142 17.87 -9.19 6.43
N SER A 143 18.21 -8.65 7.62
CA SER A 143 17.78 -9.20 8.92
C SER A 143 16.36 -8.82 9.33
N ARG A 144 15.71 -7.89 8.61
CA ARG A 144 14.35 -7.38 8.89
C ARG A 144 13.33 -8.05 7.97
N LYS A 145 12.13 -8.33 8.49
CA LYS A 145 11.02 -8.82 7.66
C LYS A 145 10.50 -7.69 6.78
N ALA A 146 10.54 -7.89 5.47
CA ALA A 146 10.23 -6.87 4.48
C ALA A 146 8.79 -6.97 3.96
N ILE A 147 8.12 -5.81 3.96
CA ILE A 147 6.81 -5.57 3.36
C ILE A 147 7.05 -4.62 2.19
N ILE A 148 6.67 -5.01 0.98
CA ILE A 148 6.73 -4.14 -0.19
C ILE A 148 5.36 -3.50 -0.40
N VAL A 149 5.34 -2.21 -0.66
CA VAL A 149 4.13 -1.45 -0.94
C VAL A 149 4.31 -0.74 -2.27
N SER A 150 3.36 -0.90 -3.17
CA SER A 150 3.28 -0.09 -4.37
C SER A 150 1.82 0.09 -4.74
N HIS A 151 1.49 1.21 -5.36
CA HIS A 151 0.11 1.48 -5.74
C HIS A 151 -0.44 0.38 -6.65
N SER A 152 0.35 -0.11 -7.62
CA SER A 152 -0.05 -1.16 -8.57
C SER A 152 0.79 -2.42 -8.43
N ILE A 153 0.19 -3.50 -7.90
CA ILE A 153 0.81 -4.84 -7.87
C ILE A 153 -0.14 -5.90 -8.42
N LEU A 154 -1.40 -5.91 -7.95
CA LEU A 154 -2.35 -6.95 -8.31
C LEU A 154 -3.53 -6.41 -9.11
N ASN A 155 -3.98 -7.23 -10.06
CA ASN A 155 -5.30 -7.11 -10.63
C ASN A 155 -6.35 -7.72 -9.69
N LYS A 156 -7.59 -7.23 -9.78
CA LYS A 156 -8.75 -7.90 -9.19
C LYS A 156 -8.89 -9.31 -9.78
N PRO A 157 -9.24 -10.34 -8.98
CA PRO A 157 -9.47 -11.68 -9.49
C PRO A 157 -10.50 -11.72 -10.63
N THR A 158 -10.26 -12.54 -11.65
CA THR A 158 -11.17 -12.71 -12.79
C THR A 158 -12.56 -13.14 -12.32
N GLY A 159 -13.58 -12.41 -12.76
CA GLY A 159 -14.98 -12.70 -12.41
C GLY A 159 -15.40 -12.22 -11.01
N SER A 160 -14.52 -11.59 -10.23
CA SER A 160 -14.88 -11.02 -8.93
C SER A 160 -15.68 -9.72 -9.06
N ASN A 161 -16.64 -9.51 -8.15
CA ASN A 161 -17.39 -8.26 -7.98
C ASN A 161 -17.04 -7.53 -6.66
N SER A 162 -15.96 -7.92 -5.98
CA SER A 162 -15.54 -7.32 -4.70
C SER A 162 -15.21 -5.82 -4.81
N ASN A 163 -15.08 -5.26 -6.01
CA ASN A 163 -14.91 -3.82 -6.19
C ASN A 163 -16.19 -3.02 -5.91
N ILE A 164 -17.36 -3.57 -6.20
CA ILE A 164 -18.64 -2.85 -6.10
C ILE A 164 -19.54 -3.38 -4.99
N LYS A 165 -19.52 -4.68 -4.71
CA LYS A 165 -20.45 -5.31 -3.77
C LYS A 165 -19.74 -6.00 -2.62
N ALA A 166 -20.09 -5.58 -1.40
CA ALA A 166 -19.71 -6.29 -0.19
C ALA A 166 -20.36 -7.68 -0.13
N GLY A 167 -19.66 -8.65 0.45
CA GLY A 167 -20.18 -10.00 0.63
C GLY A 167 -20.00 -10.93 -0.58
N GLU A 168 -19.54 -10.43 -1.72
CA GLU A 168 -19.37 -11.21 -2.97
C GLU A 168 -17.89 -11.54 -3.29
N GLY A 169 -16.97 -11.21 -2.39
CA GLY A 169 -15.54 -11.45 -2.55
C GLY A 169 -15.08 -12.85 -2.11
N SER A 170 -14.01 -13.34 -2.73
CA SER A 170 -13.36 -14.60 -2.33
C SER A 170 -11.91 -14.69 -2.79
N ASN A 171 -11.10 -15.39 -2.01
CA ASN A 171 -9.72 -15.73 -2.34
C ASN A 171 -9.57 -17.07 -3.12
N SER A 172 -10.63 -17.56 -3.77
CA SER A 172 -10.62 -18.85 -4.47
C SER A 172 -9.87 -18.80 -5.81
N VAL A 173 -9.82 -17.63 -6.44
CA VAL A 173 -9.09 -17.36 -7.68
C VAL A 173 -7.94 -16.43 -7.34
N ALA A 174 -6.71 -16.86 -7.64
CA ALA A 174 -5.54 -16.02 -7.44
C ALA A 174 -5.57 -14.80 -8.37
N SER A 175 -5.29 -13.62 -7.82
CA SER A 175 -5.10 -12.40 -8.59
C SER A 175 -3.89 -12.51 -9.54
N ALA A 176 -4.05 -12.02 -10.78
CA ALA A 176 -2.91 -11.80 -11.67
C ALA A 176 -2.08 -10.58 -11.19
N PHE A 177 -0.80 -10.55 -11.53
CA PHE A 177 -0.01 -9.33 -11.35
C PHE A 177 -0.46 -8.28 -12.37
N THR A 178 -0.31 -7.01 -12.03
CA THR A 178 -0.24 -5.93 -13.02
C THR A 178 1.14 -5.95 -13.70
N ASN A 179 1.33 -5.17 -14.76
CA ASN A 179 2.65 -5.09 -15.42
C ASN A 179 3.73 -4.63 -14.43
N GLN A 180 3.43 -3.62 -13.60
CA GLN A 180 4.35 -3.18 -12.55
C GLN A 180 4.55 -4.25 -11.47
N GLY A 181 3.47 -4.90 -11.04
CA GLY A 181 3.54 -5.96 -10.03
C GLY A 181 4.40 -7.15 -10.45
N GLU A 182 4.42 -7.48 -11.74
CA GLU A 182 5.27 -8.55 -12.30
C GLU A 182 6.75 -8.17 -12.16
N VAL A 183 7.13 -6.94 -12.54
CA VAL A 183 8.50 -6.43 -12.37
C VAL A 183 8.91 -6.44 -10.90
N ILE A 184 8.06 -5.91 -10.01
CA ILE A 184 8.34 -5.88 -8.57
C ILE A 184 8.51 -7.30 -8.05
N TYR A 185 7.59 -8.22 -8.33
CA TYR A 185 7.68 -9.59 -7.85
C TYR A 185 8.95 -10.28 -8.34
N ASP A 186 9.30 -10.13 -9.63
CA ASP A 186 10.46 -10.79 -10.22
C ASP A 186 11.78 -10.39 -9.60
N ARG A 187 11.90 -9.14 -9.13
CA ARG A 187 13.06 -8.64 -8.40
C ARG A 187 13.00 -9.00 -6.91
N MET A 188 11.89 -8.66 -6.26
CA MET A 188 11.76 -8.79 -4.80
C MET A 188 11.74 -10.25 -4.31
N LYS A 189 11.31 -11.22 -5.15
CA LYS A 189 11.36 -12.65 -4.80
C LYS A 189 12.77 -13.20 -4.59
N LEU A 190 13.81 -12.48 -5.04
CA LEU A 190 15.19 -12.89 -4.83
C LEU A 190 15.68 -12.61 -3.39
N HIS A 191 14.95 -11.78 -2.63
CA HIS A 191 15.30 -11.38 -1.28
C HIS A 191 14.47 -12.16 -0.25
N PRO A 192 15.07 -13.15 0.46
CA PRO A 192 14.33 -14.09 1.32
C PRO A 192 13.70 -13.45 2.57
N ASN A 193 14.00 -12.18 2.84
CA ASN A 193 13.38 -11.42 3.91
C ASN A 193 12.03 -10.79 3.50
N VAL A 194 11.70 -10.75 2.20
CA VAL A 194 10.40 -10.32 1.68
C VAL A 194 9.36 -11.43 1.90
N PHE A 195 8.23 -11.07 2.51
CA PHE A 195 7.14 -12.01 2.77
C PHE A 195 5.75 -11.46 2.43
N LEU A 196 5.64 -10.15 2.20
CA LEU A 196 4.38 -9.46 2.00
C LEU A 196 4.50 -8.36 0.95
N MET A 197 3.52 -8.27 0.06
CA MET A 197 3.36 -7.21 -0.93
C MET A 197 1.94 -6.63 -0.83
N LEU A 198 1.79 -5.31 -0.82
CA LEU A 198 0.51 -4.62 -0.60
C LEU A 198 0.26 -3.60 -1.72
N SER A 199 -0.98 -3.56 -2.24
CA SER A 199 -1.37 -2.64 -3.32
C SER A 199 -2.83 -2.21 -3.28
N GLY A 200 -3.10 -1.10 -3.97
CA GLY A 200 -4.42 -0.56 -4.31
C GLY A 200 -4.57 -0.50 -5.83
N HIS A 201 -4.96 0.67 -6.37
CA HIS A 201 -5.08 1.02 -7.79
C HIS A 201 -6.21 0.31 -8.53
N ILE A 202 -6.18 -1.02 -8.55
CA ILE A 202 -7.23 -1.82 -9.15
C ILE A 202 -8.33 -2.00 -8.12
N SER A 203 -9.44 -1.29 -8.29
CA SER A 203 -10.53 -1.36 -7.34
C SER A 203 -11.01 -2.81 -7.13
N GLY A 204 -11.15 -3.19 -5.87
CA GLY A 204 -11.51 -4.53 -5.41
C GLY A 204 -10.60 -5.08 -4.32
N GLU A 205 -10.88 -6.32 -3.97
CA GLU A 205 -10.05 -7.14 -3.11
C GLU A 205 -9.49 -8.30 -3.90
N GLY A 206 -8.27 -8.69 -3.55
CA GLY A 206 -7.53 -9.72 -4.27
C GLY A 206 -6.38 -10.24 -3.45
N PHE A 207 -5.99 -11.47 -3.76
CA PHE A 207 -4.97 -12.18 -3.05
C PHE A 207 -4.25 -13.12 -3.99
N ARG A 208 -2.94 -13.25 -3.80
CA ARG A 208 -2.17 -14.36 -4.35
C ARG A 208 -1.04 -14.73 -3.41
N ARG A 209 -0.53 -15.93 -3.64
CA ARG A 209 0.58 -16.51 -2.89
C ARG A 209 1.53 -17.15 -3.89
N ASP A 210 2.80 -16.78 -3.79
CA ASP A 210 3.83 -17.27 -4.68
C ASP A 210 4.98 -17.86 -3.85
N ASN A 211 5.47 -19.03 -4.25
CA ASN A 211 6.63 -19.68 -3.63
C ASN A 211 7.83 -19.57 -4.56
N TYR A 212 8.95 -19.11 -4.02
CA TYR A 212 10.23 -19.10 -4.71
C TYR A 212 11.31 -19.60 -3.75
N ASN A 213 12.09 -20.60 -4.17
CA ASN A 213 13.16 -21.20 -3.35
C ASN A 213 12.74 -21.55 -1.89
N GLY A 214 11.50 -21.98 -1.69
CA GLY A 214 11.01 -22.42 -0.38
C GLY A 214 10.55 -21.31 0.57
N HIS A 215 10.59 -20.03 0.16
CA HIS A 215 9.94 -18.94 0.88
C HIS A 215 8.70 -18.46 0.12
N VAL A 216 7.73 -17.93 0.87
CA VAL A 216 6.42 -17.57 0.35
C VAL A 216 6.20 -16.08 0.47
N ILE A 217 5.85 -15.45 -0.65
CA ILE A 217 5.42 -14.05 -0.71
C ILE A 217 3.91 -14.03 -0.90
N LYS A 218 3.23 -13.26 -0.04
CA LYS A 218 1.79 -13.05 -0.11
C LYS A 218 1.54 -11.65 -0.64
N SER A 219 0.75 -11.53 -1.70
CA SER A 219 0.40 -10.23 -2.28
C SER A 219 -1.08 -9.95 -2.05
N TYR A 220 -1.41 -8.74 -1.64
CA TYR A 220 -2.78 -8.32 -1.34
C TYR A 220 -3.17 -7.06 -2.13
N LEU A 221 -4.38 -7.10 -2.68
CA LEU A 221 -5.09 -5.96 -3.23
C LEU A 221 -6.16 -5.55 -2.22
N SER A 222 -6.17 -4.27 -1.85
CA SER A 222 -7.16 -3.70 -0.91
C SER A 222 -7.54 -2.30 -1.39
N ASP A 223 -8.40 -2.23 -2.39
CA ASP A 223 -8.86 -0.96 -2.95
C ASP A 223 -10.38 -0.88 -2.92
N TYR A 224 -10.88 0.04 -2.11
CA TYR A 224 -12.31 0.16 -1.86
C TYR A 224 -12.95 1.32 -2.63
N GLN A 225 -12.23 2.04 -3.49
CA GLN A 225 -12.70 3.32 -4.06
C GLN A 225 -14.03 3.17 -4.85
N SER A 226 -14.30 1.97 -5.37
CA SER A 226 -15.52 1.67 -6.12
C SER A 226 -16.64 1.03 -5.29
N ARG A 227 -16.44 0.81 -3.98
CA ARG A 227 -17.39 0.05 -3.17
C ARG A 227 -18.69 0.83 -3.01
N GLU A 228 -19.81 0.17 -3.31
CA GLU A 228 -21.15 0.73 -3.14
C GLU A 228 -21.69 0.37 -1.75
N ASN A 229 -22.42 1.30 -1.14
CA ASN A 229 -23.07 1.09 0.14
C ASN A 229 -24.34 1.93 0.23
N SER A 230 -25.51 1.31 0.36
CA SER A 230 -26.77 2.06 0.41
C SER A 230 -26.72 3.22 1.44
N PRO A 231 -27.15 4.45 1.06
CA PRO A 231 -27.86 4.83 -0.17
C PRO A 231 -26.95 5.17 -1.37
N PHE A 232 -25.64 5.01 -1.25
CA PHE A 232 -24.63 5.31 -2.26
C PHE A 232 -24.50 4.16 -3.28
N ASP A 233 -24.35 4.52 -4.54
CA ASP A 233 -24.31 3.61 -5.69
C ASP A 233 -23.23 4.04 -6.71
N GLY A 234 -23.20 3.42 -7.88
CA GLY A 234 -22.23 3.73 -8.93
C GLY A 234 -22.11 5.20 -9.34
N SER A 235 -23.11 6.06 -9.05
CA SER A 235 -23.07 7.51 -9.32
C SER A 235 -22.44 8.35 -8.20
N ASN A 236 -22.50 7.86 -6.96
CA ASN A 236 -21.86 8.45 -5.79
C ASN A 236 -21.56 7.32 -4.83
N ARG A 237 -20.27 6.99 -4.68
CA ARG A 237 -19.79 5.83 -3.92
C ARG A 237 -19.33 6.16 -2.50
N ASN A 238 -19.54 7.41 -2.04
CA ASN A 238 -19.14 7.87 -0.71
C ASN A 238 -17.69 7.50 -0.33
N GLY A 239 -16.76 7.67 -1.29
CA GLY A 239 -15.34 7.36 -1.10
C GLY A 239 -15.08 5.90 -0.68
N GLY A 240 -15.83 4.94 -1.23
CA GLY A 240 -15.65 3.53 -0.88
C GLY A 240 -16.09 3.19 0.55
N ASN A 241 -16.96 4.02 1.12
CA ASN A 241 -17.48 3.89 2.48
C ASN A 241 -16.41 4.03 3.60
N GLY A 242 -15.20 4.49 3.28
CA GLY A 242 -14.09 4.58 4.23
C GLY A 242 -13.68 3.21 4.79
N LEU A 243 -13.75 2.17 3.96
CA LEU A 243 -13.29 0.84 4.33
C LEU A 243 -11.77 0.81 4.51
N MET A 244 -11.33 -0.01 5.46
CA MET A 244 -9.94 -0.22 5.81
C MET A 244 -9.70 -1.71 6.02
N ARG A 245 -8.45 -2.13 5.80
CA ARG A 245 -8.00 -3.49 6.08
C ARG A 245 -7.10 -3.52 7.31
N LEU A 246 -7.46 -4.37 8.27
CA LEU A 246 -6.63 -4.69 9.42
C LEU A 246 -5.87 -5.99 9.17
N MET A 247 -4.55 -5.96 9.31
CA MET A 247 -3.68 -7.13 9.22
C MET A 247 -3.08 -7.42 10.60
N LYS A 248 -3.38 -8.59 11.18
CA LYS A 248 -2.88 -8.98 12.50
C LYS A 248 -1.86 -10.11 12.37
N PHE A 249 -0.62 -9.84 12.78
CA PHE A 249 0.44 -10.84 12.80
C PHE A 249 0.50 -11.50 14.18
N ASN A 250 0.24 -12.80 14.25
CA ASN A 250 0.42 -13.59 15.46
C ASN A 250 1.73 -14.37 15.37
N GLN A 251 2.77 -13.90 16.08
CA GLN A 251 4.09 -14.56 16.09
C GLN A 251 4.09 -15.90 16.85
N THR A 252 3.18 -16.12 17.79
CA THR A 252 3.12 -17.40 18.52
C THR A 252 2.42 -18.46 17.69
N GLN A 253 1.30 -18.12 17.05
CA GLN A 253 0.55 -19.05 16.21
C GLN A 253 1.05 -19.10 14.76
N GLN A 254 1.97 -18.21 14.38
CA GLN A 254 2.48 -18.05 13.02
C GLN A 254 1.36 -17.82 12.00
N THR A 255 0.41 -16.93 12.33
CA THR A 255 -0.73 -16.59 11.48
C THR A 255 -0.80 -15.11 11.13
N LEU A 256 -1.35 -14.83 9.95
CA LEU A 256 -1.78 -13.54 9.46
C LEU A 256 -3.31 -13.56 9.36
N SER A 257 -3.99 -12.77 10.17
CA SER A 257 -5.45 -12.58 10.06
C SER A 257 -5.78 -11.24 9.39
N ILE A 258 -6.72 -11.28 8.46
CA ILE A 258 -7.23 -10.12 7.71
C ILE A 258 -8.64 -9.81 8.18
N ARG A 259 -8.95 -8.51 8.30
CA ARG A 259 -10.31 -8.02 8.50
C ARG A 259 -10.54 -6.72 7.75
N THR A 260 -11.52 -6.70 6.86
CA THR A 260 -12.03 -5.50 6.20
C THR A 260 -13.17 -4.89 7.02
N PHE A 261 -13.08 -3.60 7.32
CA PHE A 261 -14.07 -2.90 8.14
C PHE A 261 -14.11 -1.40 7.84
N ALA A 262 -15.26 -0.76 8.10
CA ALA A 262 -15.37 0.69 8.10
C ALA A 262 -15.62 1.19 9.54
N PRO A 263 -14.75 2.06 10.09
CA PRO A 263 -14.95 2.61 11.42
C PRO A 263 -16.18 3.52 11.46
N ARG A 264 -17.00 3.38 12.50
CA ARG A 264 -18.20 4.22 12.71
C ARG A 264 -18.31 4.64 14.16
N VAL A 265 -19.06 5.71 14.41
CA VAL A 265 -19.50 6.03 15.77
C VAL A 265 -20.42 4.90 16.24
N GLY A 266 -20.03 4.22 17.31
CA GLY A 266 -20.73 3.03 17.81
C GLY A 266 -20.18 1.75 17.21
N THR A 267 -20.96 1.11 16.32
CA THR A 267 -20.63 -0.21 15.74
C THR A 267 -20.00 -0.06 14.38
N ASN A 268 -18.79 -0.59 14.21
CA ASN A 268 -18.11 -0.66 12.92
C ASN A 268 -18.92 -1.51 11.91
N ILE A 269 -18.82 -1.15 10.63
CA ILE A 269 -19.30 -2.02 9.54
C ILE A 269 -18.21 -3.06 9.30
N LEU A 270 -18.58 -4.34 9.25
CA LEU A 270 -17.66 -5.45 9.00
C LEU A 270 -18.03 -6.14 7.70
N GLU A 271 -17.02 -6.52 6.94
CA GLU A 271 -17.17 -7.43 5.81
C GLU A 271 -16.54 -8.77 6.19
N VAL A 272 -17.27 -9.85 5.94
CA VAL A 272 -16.97 -11.20 6.48
C VAL A 272 -16.93 -12.28 5.41
N ASP A 273 -16.86 -11.88 4.14
CA ASP A 273 -16.69 -12.79 3.02
C ASP A 273 -15.24 -13.29 2.89
N GLY A 274 -14.99 -14.12 1.87
CA GLY A 274 -13.78 -14.91 1.76
C GLY A 274 -12.51 -14.12 1.45
N ASP A 275 -12.62 -12.85 1.04
CA ASP A 275 -11.48 -11.92 0.86
C ASP A 275 -11.50 -10.74 1.85
N SER A 276 -12.48 -10.70 2.77
CA SER A 276 -12.61 -9.67 3.81
C SER A 276 -12.28 -10.15 5.23
N ASP A 277 -12.63 -11.38 5.64
CA ASP A 277 -12.27 -11.93 6.98
C ASP A 277 -11.74 -13.37 6.84
N PHE A 278 -10.41 -13.52 6.94
CA PHE A 278 -9.75 -14.81 6.80
C PHE A 278 -8.42 -14.84 7.54
N THR A 279 -7.91 -16.05 7.78
CA THR A 279 -6.61 -16.27 8.40
C THR A 279 -5.76 -17.19 7.56
N THR A 280 -4.48 -16.85 7.44
CA THR A 280 -3.49 -17.61 6.69
C THR A 280 -2.20 -17.76 7.49
N SER A 281 -1.28 -18.59 7.01
CA SER A 281 0.07 -18.71 7.59
C SER A 281 0.85 -17.41 7.45
N LEU A 282 1.63 -17.01 8.46
CA LEU A 282 2.33 -15.72 8.43
C LEU A 282 3.46 -15.70 7.38
N TYR A 283 4.50 -16.51 7.56
CA TYR A 283 5.68 -16.51 6.66
C TYR A 283 5.69 -17.63 5.61
N ASN A 284 5.10 -18.79 5.91
CA ASN A 284 5.07 -19.95 5.01
C ASN A 284 3.74 -20.06 4.25
#